data_AF-A0A256XDY2-F1
#
_entry.id   AF-A0A256XDY2-F1
#
_cell.length_a   1.000
_cell.length_b   1.000
_cell.length_c   1.000
_cell.angle_alpha   90.00
_cell.angle_beta   90.00
_cell.angle_gamma   90.00
#
_symmetry.space_group_name_H-M   'P 1'
#
loop_
_entity.id
_entity.type
_entity.pdbx_description
1 polymer ?
#
loop_
_entity_poly.entity_id
_entity_poly.type
_entity_poly.pdbx_seq_one_letter_code
_entity_poly.pdbx_strand_id
1 'polypeptide(L)'
;MVKRHKLSGKDVKELAKVLNPHLAELLKSADDVEIYEVSESLTLYLLDYRPLIMKISTNINSESLEYIVPTLVTLNTYLKLREHSLPWR
;
A
#
# COMPACT_ATOMS: atom_id res chain seq x y z
N MET A 1 -5.36 -18.19 -8.48
CA MET A 1 -5.82 -18.57 -7.13
C MET A 1 -5.56 -17.39 -6.23
N VAL A 2 -6.58 -16.88 -5.55
CA VAL A 2 -6.41 -15.74 -4.64
C VAL A 2 -5.82 -16.25 -3.32
N LYS A 3 -4.71 -15.67 -2.87
CA LYS A 3 -4.10 -15.98 -1.56
C LYS A 3 -4.16 -14.76 -0.66
N ARG A 4 -4.52 -14.99 0.60
CA ARG A 4 -4.52 -13.96 1.65
C ARG A 4 -3.65 -14.42 2.80
N HIS A 5 -2.72 -13.59 3.23
CA HIS A 5 -1.89 -13.88 4.41
C HIS A 5 -1.55 -12.61 5.18
N LYS A 6 -1.55 -12.74 6.51
CA LYS A 6 -1.14 -11.67 7.42
C LYS A 6 0.37 -11.51 7.38
N LEU A 7 0.85 -10.28 7.34
CA LEU A 7 2.28 -9.98 7.43
C LEU A 7 2.78 -10.07 8.86
N SER A 8 4.00 -10.57 9.02
CA SER A 8 4.67 -10.47 10.31
C SER A 8 5.12 -9.03 10.56
N GLY A 9 5.32 -8.65 11.83
CA GLY A 9 5.84 -7.32 12.16
C GLY A 9 7.22 -7.03 11.55
N LYS A 10 8.00 -8.07 11.21
CA LYS A 10 9.26 -7.92 10.47
C LYS A 10 9.00 -7.52 9.01
N ASP A 11 8.07 -8.19 8.35
CA ASP A 11 7.75 -7.94 6.95
C ASP A 11 7.10 -6.56 6.77
N VAL A 12 6.27 -6.13 7.72
CA VAL A 12 5.72 -4.76 7.75
C VAL A 12 6.84 -3.71 7.83
N LYS A 13 7.88 -3.95 8.63
CA LYS A 13 9.03 -3.04 8.73
C LYS A 13 9.85 -2.99 7.44
N GLU A 14 10.05 -4.12 6.76
CA GLU A 14 10.74 -4.13 5.46
C GLU A 14 9.92 -3.40 4.39
N LEU A 15 8.60 -3.61 4.36
CA LEU A 15 7.70 -2.87 3.48
C LEU A 15 7.76 -1.36 3.74
N ALA A 16 7.78 -0.93 5.00
CA ALA A 16 7.87 0.48 5.34
C ALA A 16 9.17 1.16 4.86
N LYS A 17 10.28 0.41 4.68
CA LYS A 17 11.55 0.96 4.17
C LYS A 17 11.54 1.26 2.68
N VAL A 18 10.75 0.51 1.90
CA VAL A 18 10.68 0.67 0.44
C VAL A 18 9.60 1.67 0.02
N LEU A 19 8.71 2.04 0.94
CA LEU A 19 7.62 2.97 0.70
C LEU A 19 8.05 4.43 0.88
N ASN A 20 7.31 5.34 0.24
CA ASN A 20 7.36 6.75 0.57
C ASN A 20 7.09 6.96 2.08
N PRO A 21 7.80 7.87 2.79
CA PRO A 21 7.61 8.10 4.22
C PRO A 21 6.16 8.30 4.66
N HIS A 22 5.34 9.01 3.86
CA HIS A 22 3.93 9.24 4.18
C HIS A 22 3.09 7.96 4.10
N LEU A 23 3.40 7.06 3.16
CA LEU A 23 2.75 5.76 3.06
C LEU A 23 3.25 4.81 4.16
N ALA A 24 4.52 4.93 4.55
CA ALA A 24 5.09 4.17 5.66
C ALA A 24 4.46 4.55 7.01
N GLU A 25 4.01 5.79 7.20
CA GLU A 25 3.26 6.19 8.40
C GLU A 25 1.92 5.46 8.53
N LEU A 26 1.21 5.24 7.42
CA LEU A 26 -0.05 4.49 7.42
C LEU A 26 0.13 3.05 7.94
N LEU A 27 1.30 2.43 7.67
CA LEU A 27 1.64 1.10 8.20
C LEU A 27 1.88 1.09 9.70
N LYS A 28 2.32 2.19 10.30
CA LYS A 28 2.53 2.28 11.74
C LYS A 28 1.23 2.41 12.52
N SER A 29 0.19 2.95 11.90
CA SER A 29 -1.13 3.13 12.50
C SER A 29 -2.06 1.93 12.30
N ALA A 30 -1.68 0.95 11.48
CA ALA A 30 -2.51 -0.21 11.20
C ALA A 30 -2.36 -1.29 12.28
N ASP A 31 -3.49 -1.84 12.74
CA ASP A 31 -3.51 -2.98 13.67
C ASP A 31 -3.25 -4.30 12.93
N ASP A 32 -3.73 -4.38 11.68
CA ASP A 32 -3.51 -5.52 10.81
C ASP A 32 -3.00 -5.10 9.42
N VAL A 33 -2.00 -5.84 8.94
CA VAL A 33 -1.45 -5.69 7.59
C VAL A 33 -1.47 -7.05 6.93
N GLU A 34 -2.18 -7.15 5.82
CA GLU A 34 -2.32 -8.39 5.07
C GLU A 34 -1.93 -8.18 3.61
N ILE A 35 -1.45 -9.24 3.01
CA ILE A 35 -1.26 -9.34 1.57
C ILE A 35 -2.44 -10.09 0.97
N TYR A 36 -2.94 -9.56 -0.13
CA TYR A 36 -3.96 -10.18 -0.97
C TYR A 36 -3.44 -10.30 -2.40
N GLU A 37 -3.00 -11.50 -2.76
CA GLU A 37 -2.50 -11.85 -4.09
C GLU A 37 -3.70 -12.04 -5.02
N VAL A 38 -4.02 -11.02 -5.80
CA VAL A 38 -5.17 -11.04 -6.73
C VAL A 38 -4.82 -11.86 -7.97
N SER A 39 -3.59 -11.70 -8.46
CA SER A 39 -3.02 -12.44 -9.59
C SER A 39 -1.50 -12.42 -9.51
N GLU A 40 -0.83 -13.13 -10.42
CA GLU A 40 0.64 -13.15 -10.49
C GLU A 40 1.26 -11.75 -10.69
N SER A 41 0.53 -10.84 -11.34
CA SER A 41 0.98 -9.48 -11.63
C SER A 41 0.43 -8.42 -10.67
N LEU A 42 -0.47 -8.79 -9.75
CA LEU A 42 -1.12 -7.84 -8.86
C LEU A 42 -1.26 -8.36 -7.44
N THR A 43 -0.66 -7.61 -6.52
CA THR A 43 -0.75 -7.83 -5.08
C THR A 43 -1.30 -6.58 -4.41
N LEU A 44 -2.28 -6.74 -3.51
CA LEU A 44 -2.80 -5.66 -2.67
C LEU A 44 -2.29 -5.82 -1.25
N TYR A 45 -1.88 -4.72 -0.64
CA TYR A 45 -1.65 -4.63 0.80
C TYR A 45 -2.90 -4.03 1.44
N LEU A 46 -3.54 -4.84 2.28
CA LEU A 46 -4.71 -4.46 3.05
C LEU A 46 -4.23 -4.00 4.43
N LEU A 47 -4.62 -2.79 4.83
CA LEU A 47 -4.45 -2.29 6.19
C LEU A 47 -5.83 -2.21 6.80
N ASP A 48 -6.05 -2.94 7.89
CA ASP A 48 -7.34 -3.06 8.56
C ASP A 48 -8.49 -3.31 7.57
N TYR A 49 -8.31 -4.32 6.71
CA TYR A 49 -9.24 -4.74 5.65
C TYR A 49 -9.44 -3.75 4.50
N ARG A 50 -8.67 -2.66 4.42
CA ARG A 50 -8.76 -1.66 3.34
C ARG A 50 -7.57 -1.76 2.38
N PRO A 51 -7.77 -1.82 1.06
CA PRO A 51 -6.69 -1.85 0.10
C PRO A 51 -6.03 -0.48 0.02
N LEU A 52 -4.84 -0.35 0.61
CA LEU A 52 -4.16 0.94 0.65
C LEU A 52 -3.01 1.05 -0.36
N ILE A 53 -2.31 -0.05 -0.60
CA ILE A 53 -1.14 -0.08 -1.48
C ILE A 53 -1.27 -1.25 -2.44
N MET A 54 -0.84 -1.06 -3.67
CA MET A 54 -0.79 -2.08 -4.70
C MET A 54 0.66 -2.28 -5.13
N LYS A 55 1.07 -3.53 -5.27
CA LYS A 55 2.26 -3.91 -6.02
C LYS A 55 1.82 -4.48 -7.36
N ILE A 56 2.33 -3.89 -8.43
CA ILE A 56 2.04 -4.26 -9.82
C ILE A 56 3.34 -4.70 -10.47
N SER A 57 3.37 -5.93 -10.96
CA SER A 57 4.49 -6.46 -11.73
C SER A 57 4.07 -6.52 -13.21
N THR A 58 4.83 -5.85 -14.08
CA THR A 58 4.49 -5.75 -15.50
C THR A 58 5.76 -5.83 -16.35
N ASN A 59 5.61 -6.27 -17.59
CA ASN A 59 6.69 -6.26 -18.58
C ASN A 59 6.43 -5.13 -19.58
N ILE A 60 7.34 -4.15 -19.65
CA ILE A 60 7.27 -3.05 -20.61
C ILE A 60 8.57 -3.08 -21.42
N ASN A 61 8.47 -3.16 -22.75
CA ASN A 61 9.64 -3.21 -23.65
C ASN A 61 10.67 -4.29 -23.29
N SER A 62 10.21 -5.49 -22.90
CA SER A 62 11.04 -6.62 -22.46
C SER A 62 11.76 -6.42 -21.11
N GLU A 63 11.50 -5.33 -20.40
CA GLU A 63 11.96 -5.11 -19.03
C GLU A 63 10.86 -5.48 -18.03
N SER A 64 11.24 -6.25 -17.01
CA SER A 64 10.34 -6.55 -15.89
C SER A 64 10.41 -5.43 -14.87
N LEU A 65 9.27 -4.78 -14.63
CA LEU A 65 9.14 -3.63 -13.77
C LEU A 65 8.17 -3.93 -12.63
N GLU A 66 8.53 -3.47 -11.44
CA GLU A 66 7.68 -3.53 -10.25
C GLU A 66 7.34 -2.12 -9.80
N TYR A 67 6.04 -1.86 -9.66
CA TYR A 67 5.52 -0.60 -9.17
C TYR A 67 4.84 -0.81 -7.83
N ILE A 68 5.15 0.03 -6.84
CA ILE A 68 4.42 0.11 -5.58
C ILE A 68 3.70 1.44 -5.54
N VAL A 69 2.36 1.39 -5.63
CA VAL A 69 1.52 2.58 -5.78
C VAL A 69 0.40 2.60 -4.74
N PRO A 70 0.03 3.78 -4.20
CA PRO A 70 -1.14 3.90 -3.36
C PRO A 70 -2.43 3.69 -4.18
N THR A 71 -3.47 3.13 -3.57
CA THR A 71 -4.79 3.08 -4.21
C THR A 71 -5.42 4.47 -4.28
N LEU A 72 -6.38 4.64 -5.20
CA LEU A 72 -7.18 5.86 -5.27
C LEU A 72 -7.92 6.15 -3.96
N VAL A 73 -8.33 5.11 -3.23
CA VAL A 73 -8.97 5.22 -1.91
C VAL A 73 -8.02 5.83 -0.89
N THR A 74 -6.76 5.38 -0.87
CA THR A 74 -5.69 5.96 -0.03
C THR A 74 -5.46 7.41 -0.35
N LEU A 75 -5.28 7.73 -1.64
CA LEU A 75 -5.05 9.10 -2.09
C LEU A 75 -6.20 10.02 -1.71
N ASN A 76 -7.45 9.60 -1.94
CA ASN A 76 -8.63 10.38 -1.57
C ASN A 76 -8.73 10.62 -0.06
N THR A 77 -8.41 9.61 0.76
CA THR A 77 -8.41 9.73 2.22
C THR A 77 -7.31 10.70 2.68
N TYR A 78 -6.12 10.57 2.13
CA TYR A 78 -4.99 11.45 2.44
C TYR A 78 -5.25 12.91 2.05
N LEU A 79 -5.82 13.14 0.87
CA LEU A 79 -6.17 14.49 0.40
C LEU A 79 -7.20 15.16 1.32
N LYS A 80 -8.24 14.43 1.74
CA LYS A 80 -9.23 14.93 2.70
C LYS A 80 -8.60 15.29 4.05
N LEU A 81 -7.72 14.44 4.57
CA LEU A 81 -6.99 14.73 5.80
C LEU A 81 -6.13 15.99 5.69
N ARG A 82 -5.54 16.24 4.51
CA ARG A 82 -4.74 17.45 4.25
C ARG A 82 -5.59 18.71 4.18
N GLU A 83 -6.78 18.64 3.60
CA GLU A 83 -7.71 19.78 3.55
C GLU A 83 -8.19 20.20 4.95
N HIS A 84 -8.36 19.26 5.86
CA HIS A 84 -8.76 19.53 7.25
C HIS A 84 -7.61 19.91 8.19
N SER A 85 -6.35 19.75 7.77
CA SER A 85 -5.15 20.05 8.58
C SER A 85 -4.39 21.30 8.12
N LEU A 86 -4.92 22.04 7.15
CA LEU A 86 -4.45 23.39 6.84
C LEU A 86 -5.14 24.38 7.79
N PRO A 87 -4.43 24.96 8.78
CA PRO A 87 -4.90 26.21 9.36
C PRO A 87 -4.79 27.25 8.23
N TRP A 88 -5.81 28.08 8.06
CA TRP A 88 -5.89 29.17 7.08
C TRP A 88 -6.29 28.76 5.65
N ARG A 89 -7.59 28.60 5.44
CA ARG A 89 -8.29 29.25 4.33
C ARG A 89 -9.23 30.31 4.90
#